data_AF-A0A0J0YH34-F1
#
_entry.id   AF-A0A0J0YH34-F1
#
_cell.length_a   1.000
_cell.length_b   1.000
_cell.length_c   1.000
_cell.angle_alpha   90.00
_cell.angle_beta   90.00
_cell.angle_gamma   90.00
#
_symmetry.space_group_name_H-M   'P 1'
#
loop_
_entity.id
_entity.type
_entity.pdbx_description
1 polymer ?
#
loop_
_entity_poly.entity_id
_entity_poly.type
_entity_poly.pdbx_seq_one_letter_code
_entity_poly.pdbx_strand_id
1 'polypeptide(L)'
;MGLPELKDKIRLQLDLADERVLQIVSSVFDNYLNEVVSYDAKGYPVSLSEYHNKVEEGLDDVKYNRIVSKENLSKEMEDWDIVLSC
;
A
#
# COMPACT_ATOMS: atom_id res chain seq x y z
N MET A 1 -7.83 -15.92 -29.32
CA MET A 1 -8.79 -15.17 -28.51
C MET A 1 -8.20 -13.81 -28.26
N GLY A 2 -8.87 -12.75 -28.69
CA GLY A 2 -8.47 -11.38 -28.39
C GLY A 2 -8.73 -11.03 -26.92
N LEU A 3 -8.08 -9.96 -26.45
CA LEU A 3 -8.27 -9.43 -25.09
C LEU A 3 -9.75 -9.13 -24.75
N PRO A 4 -10.58 -8.58 -25.67
CA PRO A 4 -12.00 -8.36 -25.40
C PRO A 4 -12.78 -9.65 -25.22
N GLU A 5 -12.57 -10.64 -26.09
CA GLU A 5 -13.24 -11.94 -26.05
C GLU A 5 -12.93 -12.71 -24.76
N LEU A 6 -11.69 -12.60 -24.29
CA LEU A 6 -11.26 -13.20 -23.03
C LEU A 6 -11.97 -12.56 -21.84
N LYS A 7 -12.09 -11.23 -21.82
CA LYS A 7 -12.77 -10.49 -20.76
C LYS A 7 -14.24 -10.87 -20.65
N ASP A 8 -14.93 -11.01 -21.78
CA ASP A 8 -16.34 -11.36 -21.82
C ASP A 8 -16.59 -12.82 -21.41
N LYS A 9 -15.69 -13.74 -21.79
CA LYS A 9 -15.74 -15.12 -21.32
C LYS A 9 -15.58 -15.23 -19.81
N ILE A 10 -14.63 -14.49 -19.22
CA ILE A 10 -14.40 -14.48 -17.77
C ILE A 10 -15.63 -13.93 -17.04
N ARG A 11 -16.23 -12.83 -17.53
CA ARG A 11 -17.47 -12.29 -16.96
C ARG A 11 -18.59 -13.33 -16.93
N LEU A 12 -18.83 -13.99 -18.05
CA LEU A 12 -19.87 -15.04 -18.13
C LEU A 12 -19.61 -16.18 -17.14
N GLN A 13 -18.34 -16.55 -16.95
CA GLN A 13 -17.95 -17.59 -15.99
C GLN A 13 -18.15 -17.14 -14.53
N LEU A 14 -17.94 -15.86 -14.22
CA LEU A 14 -18.20 -15.30 -12.89
C LEU A 14 -19.70 -15.21 -12.59
N ASP A 15 -20.52 -14.80 -13.55
CA ASP A 15 -21.98 -14.68 -13.38
C ASP A 15 -22.66 -16.03 -13.14
N LEU A 16 -22.08 -17.12 -13.66
CA LEU A 16 -22.58 -18.49 -13.52
C LEU A 16 -21.91 -19.28 -12.38
N ALA A 17 -20.91 -18.72 -11.71
CA ALA A 17 -20.14 -19.42 -10.69
C ALA A 17 -20.90 -19.55 -9.37
N ASP A 18 -20.68 -20.68 -8.68
CA ASP A 18 -21.10 -20.88 -7.29
C ASP A 18 -20.33 -19.91 -6.37
N GLU A 19 -21.00 -19.44 -5.31
CA GLU A 19 -20.46 -18.50 -4.33
C GLU A 19 -19.11 -18.99 -3.75
N ARG A 20 -18.98 -20.30 -3.51
CA ARG A 20 -17.75 -20.90 -3.01
C ARG A 20 -16.57 -20.72 -3.96
N VAL A 21 -16.81 -20.80 -5.27
CA VAL A 21 -15.78 -20.59 -6.29
C VAL A 21 -15.36 -19.12 -6.31
N LEU A 22 -16.33 -18.20 -6.21
CA LEU A 22 -16.05 -16.77 -6.14
C LEU A 22 -15.22 -16.39 -4.90
N GLN A 23 -15.51 -16.99 -3.74
CA GLN A 23 -14.72 -16.78 -2.52
C GLN A 23 -13.27 -17.27 -2.66
N ILE A 24 -13.07 -18.45 -3.28
CA ILE A 24 -11.73 -18.98 -3.54
C ILE A 24 -10.97 -18.06 -4.49
N VAL A 25 -11.61 -17.62 -5.57
CA VAL A 25 -11.02 -16.69 -6.54
C VAL A 25 -10.67 -15.35 -5.88
N SER A 26 -11.54 -14.80 -5.02
CA SER A 26 -11.24 -13.61 -4.22
C SER A 26 -9.99 -13.81 -3.36
N SER A 27 -9.93 -14.94 -2.64
CA SER A 27 -8.78 -15.25 -1.78
C SER A 27 -7.48 -15.38 -2.57
N VAL A 28 -7.54 -15.96 -3.78
CA VAL A 28 -6.37 -16.05 -4.67
C VAL A 28 -5.94 -14.66 -5.15
N PHE A 29 -6.89 -13.79 -5.52
CA PHE A 29 -6.58 -12.41 -5.89
C PHE A 29 -5.95 -11.64 -4.72
N ASP A 30 -6.51 -11.76 -3.52
CA ASP A 30 -5.97 -11.09 -2.34
C ASP A 30 -4.52 -11.54 -2.08
N ASN A 31 -4.21 -12.83 -2.20
CA ASN A 31 -2.85 -13.34 -2.05
C ASN A 31 -1.91 -12.92 -3.20
N TYR A 32 -2.41 -12.81 -4.43
CA TYR A 32 -1.62 -12.34 -5.57
C TYR A 32 -1.35 -10.84 -5.53
N LEU A 33 -2.29 -10.06 -4.99
CA LEU A 33 -2.21 -8.60 -4.90
C LEU A 33 -1.44 -8.13 -3.66
N ASN A 34 -1.25 -8.99 -2.66
CA ASN A 34 -0.39 -8.76 -1.49
C ASN A 34 1.09 -8.96 -1.83
N GLU A 35 1.55 -8.39 -2.95
CA GLU A 35 2.96 -8.34 -3.30
C GLU A 35 3.69 -7.38 -2.37
N VAL A 36 4.85 -7.80 -1.88
CA VAL A 36 5.75 -6.95 -1.10
C VAL A 36 6.49 -6.05 -2.08
N VAL A 37 6.27 -4.74 -1.98
CA VAL A 37 6.83 -3.75 -2.92
C VAL A 37 7.96 -2.93 -2.31
N SER A 38 8.04 -2.85 -0.99
CA SER A 38 9.16 -2.19 -0.28
C SER A 38 9.37 -2.78 1.10
N TYR A 39 10.40 -2.28 1.79
CA TYR A 39 10.62 -2.52 3.21
C TYR A 39 10.61 -1.19 3.96
N ASP A 40 10.16 -1.19 5.21
CA ASP A 40 10.24 -0.03 6.08
C ASP A 40 11.64 0.15 6.70
N ALA A 41 11.83 1.21 7.49
CA ALA A 41 13.10 1.51 8.15
C ALA A 41 13.52 0.44 9.19
N LYS A 42 12.61 -0.44 9.62
CA LYS A 42 12.85 -1.55 10.54
C LYS A 42 13.00 -2.90 9.81
N GLY A 43 12.86 -2.91 8.48
CA GLY A 43 12.97 -4.10 7.64
C GLY A 43 11.67 -4.92 7.52
N TYR A 44 10.53 -4.40 7.95
CA TYR A 44 9.24 -5.07 7.75
C TYR A 44 8.77 -4.90 6.30
N PRO A 45 8.20 -5.96 5.69
CA PRO A 45 7.67 -5.88 4.33
C PRO A 45 6.47 -4.93 4.28
N VAL A 46 6.42 -4.13 3.22
CA VAL A 46 5.34 -3.19 2.94
C VAL A 46 4.60 -3.66 1.68
N SER A 47 3.30 -3.84 1.81
CA SER A 47 2.41 -4.18 0.70
C SER A 47 2.14 -2.98 -0.21
N LEU A 48 1.66 -3.23 -1.43
CA LEU A 48 1.33 -2.17 -2.37
C LEU A 48 0.29 -1.18 -1.82
N SER A 49 -0.73 -1.66 -1.10
CA SER A 49 -1.76 -0.83 -0.49
C SER A 49 -1.19 0.08 0.61
N GLU A 50 -0.34 -0.47 1.49
CA GLU A 50 0.33 0.31 2.52
C GLU A 50 1.28 1.36 1.94
N TYR A 51 1.98 1.02 0.86
CA TYR A 51 2.83 1.97 0.14
C TYR A 51 2.00 3.14 -0.40
N HIS A 52 0.88 2.86 -1.07
CA HIS A 52 -0.02 3.91 -1.56
C HIS A 52 -0.57 4.79 -0.43
N ASN A 53 -0.95 4.20 0.70
CA ASN A 53 -1.42 4.96 1.85
C ASN A 53 -0.35 5.93 2.38
N LYS A 54 0.92 5.49 2.49
CA LYS A 54 2.03 6.35 2.89
C LYS A 54 2.29 7.50 1.91
N VAL A 55 2.12 7.25 0.62
CA VAL A 55 2.25 8.28 -0.42
C VAL A 55 1.14 9.31 -0.26
N GLU A 56 -0.11 8.88 -0.07
CA GLU A 56 -1.26 9.76 0.16
C GLU A 56 -1.09 10.59 1.44
N GLU A 57 -0.62 9.99 2.54
CA GLU A 57 -0.28 10.71 3.78
C GLU A 57 0.75 11.82 3.52
N GLY A 58 1.80 11.52 2.78
CA GLY A 58 2.81 12.51 2.40
C GLY A 58 2.27 13.63 1.51
N LEU A 59 1.34 13.31 0.59
CA LEU A 59 0.66 14.32 -0.24
C LEU A 59 -0.26 15.21 0.60
N ASP A 60 -0.96 14.64 1.58
CA ASP A 60 -1.77 15.39 2.51
C ASP A 60 -0.93 16.31 3.41
N ASP A 61 0.23 15.85 3.87
CA ASP A 61 1.16 16.70 4.64
C ASP A 61 1.62 17.91 3.83
N VAL A 62 1.93 17.71 2.54
CA VAL A 62 2.24 18.82 1.62
C VAL A 62 1.03 19.75 1.46
N LYS A 63 -0.16 19.19 1.26
CA LYS A 63 -1.41 19.96 1.06
C LYS A 63 -1.78 20.82 2.27
N TYR A 64 -1.59 20.30 3.47
CA TYR A 64 -1.88 21.01 4.73
C TYR A 64 -0.67 21.77 5.27
N ASN A 65 0.39 21.94 4.47
CA ASN A 65 1.60 22.67 4.82
C ASN A 65 2.29 22.16 6.10
N ARG A 66 2.15 20.85 6.40
CA ARG A 66 2.87 20.12 7.43
C ARG A 66 4.24 19.68 6.91
N ILE A 67 5.00 20.64 6.40
CA ILE A 67 6.34 20.44 5.87
C ILE A 67 7.35 21.12 6.79
N VAL A 68 8.52 20.50 6.94
CA VAL A 68 9.61 21.03 7.76
C VAL A 68 10.84 21.25 6.89
N SER A 69 11.57 22.34 7.12
CA SER A 69 12.86 22.55 6.45
C SER A 69 13.90 21.58 6.99
N LYS A 70 14.92 21.29 6.18
CA LYS A 70 16.02 20.43 6.59
C LYS A 70 16.69 20.93 7.88
N GLU A 71 16.91 22.25 7.98
CA GLU A 71 17.55 22.86 9.14
C GLU A 71 16.73 22.71 10.42
N ASN A 72 15.40 22.81 10.32
CA ASN A 72 14.53 22.63 11.48
C ASN A 72 14.46 21.16 11.89
N LEU A 73 14.37 20.24 10.93
CA LEU A 73 14.40 18.81 11.19
C LEU A 73 15.70 18.38 11.89
N SER A 74 16.85 18.89 11.46
CA SER A 74 18.14 18.58 12.10
C SER A 74 18.19 19.01 13.56
N LYS A 75 17.60 20.16 13.92
CA LYS A 75 17.52 20.60 15.32
C LYS A 75 16.60 19.72 16.14
N GLU A 76 15.43 19.36 15.60
CA GLU A 76 14.50 18.45 16.30
C GLU A 76 15.14 17.08 16.56
N MET A 77 15.96 16.58 15.63
CA MET A 77 16.70 15.33 15.83
C MET A 77 17.72 15.41 16.98
N GLU A 78 18.42 16.54 17.12
CA GLU A 78 19.35 16.76 18.26
C GLU A 78 18.59 16.73 19.60
N ASP A 79 17.39 17.30 19.65
CA ASP A 79 16.55 17.31 20.84
C ASP A 79 16.04 15.90 21.23
N TRP A 80 15.80 15.02 20.26
CA TRP A 80 15.32 13.66 20.52
C TRP A 80 16.38 12.75 21.17
N ASP A 81 17.66 12.92 20.82
CA ASP A 81 18.76 12.18 21.44
C ASP A 81 18.91 12.51 22.93
N ILE A 82 18.58 13.75 23.32
CA ILE A 82 18.65 14.17 24.73
C ILE A 82 17.57 13.46 25.56
N VAL A 83 16.36 13.29 25.03
CA VAL A 83 15.22 12.67 25.73
C VAL A 83 15.38 11.16 25.93
N LEU A 84 16.08 10.47 25.03
CA LEU A 84 16.33 9.02 25.12
C LEU A 84 17.47 8.65 26.09
N SER A 85 18.15 9.64 26.67
CA SER A 85 19.27 9.45 27.62
C SER A 85 18.89 9.60 29.10
N CYS A 86 17.61 9.86 29.40
CA CYS A 86 17.01 9.87 30.75
C CYS A 86 16.12 8.66 30.98
#